data_AF-A0A842RFD7-F1
#
_entry.id   AF-A0A842RFD7-F1
#
_cell.length_a   1.000
_cell.length_b   1.000
_cell.length_c   1.000
_cell.angle_alpha   90.00
_cell.angle_beta   90.00
_cell.angle_gamma   90.00
#
_symmetry.space_group_name_H-M   'P 1'
#
loop_
_entity.id
_entity.type
_entity.pdbx_description
1 polymer ?
#
loop_
_entity_poly.entity_id
_entity_poly.type
_entity_poly.pdbx_seq_one_letter_code
_entity_poly.pdbx_strand_id
1 'polypeptide(L)'
;MSEEENTTPKQTEESGTNISTANEQADVPSTEEPTPEEKFSENPEVISLQKKLATMSKTELKDTTITLREEISDTASTIKQLKNKRAEHNSQARHYRQMRNNITDKRFGSIQELREEAAHEKELRDHCNEQIQKLKDRRDELNKLIREAWGVVKELREDYYDLKDEVGMVPEEITQEIRDLEWKQQTTPIPPEEDAELTKRIAELYEKAYAAHSLGVSSDQIEDSVEKAKRLSQEHDEVHEKVLALAEESQEHHKRMIALYEKLDELHSGGSDLHEKYLEARQAADAVHQRIVDLYERIQLNQFIIDLLDDEKARRRFEKIKELKKEKISKTKEKQSSGKKLTLNELRLLMGETDEEMEEETGQDK
;
A
#
# COMPACT_ATOMS: atom_id res chain seq x y z
N MET A 1 -13.41 32.94 -31.60
CA MET A 1 -11.99 33.09 -31.24
C MET A 1 -11.71 32.08 -30.16
N SER A 2 -11.10 31.01 -30.64
CA SER A 2 -10.76 29.74 -30.03
C SER A 2 -9.59 29.85 -29.07
N GLU A 3 -9.74 29.29 -27.88
CA GLU A 3 -8.68 28.67 -27.08
C GLU A 3 -9.36 27.64 -26.17
N GLU A 4 -9.45 26.41 -26.67
CA GLU A 4 -9.86 25.21 -25.93
C GLU A 4 -8.61 24.64 -25.25
N GLU A 5 -8.52 24.75 -23.93
CA GLU A 5 -7.55 23.96 -23.15
C GLU A 5 -8.18 22.60 -22.79
N ASN A 6 -7.89 21.64 -23.65
CA ASN A 6 -8.20 20.23 -23.52
C ASN A 6 -7.10 19.54 -22.67
N THR A 7 -7.31 19.40 -21.36
CA THR A 7 -6.43 18.60 -20.49
C THR A 7 -7.03 17.22 -20.26
N THR A 8 -6.56 16.27 -21.08
CA THR A 8 -6.82 14.83 -21.00
C THR A 8 -6.15 14.20 -19.76
N PRO A 9 -6.75 13.19 -19.09
CA PRO A 9 -6.12 12.51 -17.97
C PRO A 9 -5.04 11.55 -18.45
N LYS A 10 -3.84 11.71 -17.90
CA LYS A 10 -2.67 10.88 -18.15
C LYS A 10 -2.86 9.52 -17.47
N GLN A 11 -3.19 8.50 -18.25
CA GLN A 11 -2.94 7.11 -17.88
C GLN A 11 -1.43 6.91 -17.72
N THR A 12 -0.96 6.55 -16.53
CA THR A 12 0.31 5.81 -16.35
C THR A 12 0.42 5.28 -14.92
N GLU A 13 0.45 3.95 -14.84
CA GLU A 13 1.14 3.11 -13.84
C GLU A 13 0.52 2.94 -12.45
N GLU A 14 -0.49 2.07 -12.42
CA GLU A 14 -0.78 1.21 -11.27
C GLU A 14 0.47 0.37 -10.92
N SER A 15 1.13 0.68 -9.79
CA SER A 15 2.12 -0.19 -9.18
C SER A 15 1.44 -1.35 -8.45
N GLY A 16 0.74 -2.19 -9.20
CA GLY A 16 0.38 -3.53 -8.77
C GLY A 16 1.66 -4.34 -8.66
N THR A 17 2.12 -4.60 -7.45
CA THR A 17 3.23 -5.54 -7.24
C THR A 17 2.68 -6.94 -7.49
N ASN A 18 2.61 -7.30 -8.76
CA ASN A 18 2.49 -8.67 -9.23
C ASN A 18 3.66 -9.45 -8.65
N ILE A 19 3.45 -10.13 -7.52
CA ILE A 19 4.31 -11.24 -7.13
C ILE A 19 3.91 -12.40 -8.05
N SER A 20 4.33 -12.26 -9.30
CA SER A 20 4.47 -13.36 -10.23
C SER A 20 5.27 -14.43 -9.50
N THR A 21 4.68 -15.62 -9.46
CA THR A 21 5.36 -16.88 -9.22
C THR A 21 6.43 -17.02 -10.31
N ALA A 22 7.55 -16.32 -10.12
CA ALA A 22 8.78 -16.60 -10.82
C ALA A 22 9.22 -17.99 -10.34
N ASN A 23 8.83 -18.97 -11.14
CA ASN A 23 9.48 -20.26 -11.22
C ASN A 23 10.94 -19.98 -11.59
N GLU A 24 11.75 -19.72 -10.57
CA GLU A 24 13.19 -19.52 -10.66
C GLU A 24 13.84 -20.90 -10.80
N GLN A 25 13.55 -21.56 -11.93
CA GLN A 25 14.54 -22.42 -12.57
C GLN A 25 15.60 -21.47 -13.11
N ALA A 26 16.45 -21.00 -12.20
CA ALA A 26 17.76 -20.50 -12.57
C ALA A 26 18.46 -21.67 -13.25
N ASP A 27 18.63 -21.51 -14.56
CA ASP A 27 19.62 -22.21 -15.36
C ASP A 27 20.98 -21.91 -14.72
N VAL A 28 21.39 -22.78 -13.78
CA VAL A 28 22.71 -22.71 -13.16
C VAL A 28 23.67 -23.13 -14.28
N PRO A 29 24.58 -22.25 -14.73
CA PRO A 29 25.65 -22.69 -15.62
C PRO A 29 26.39 -23.77 -14.84
N SER A 30 26.56 -24.96 -15.44
CA SER A 30 27.40 -26.02 -14.87
C SER A 30 28.83 -25.49 -14.80
N THR A 31 29.10 -24.75 -13.74
CA THR A 31 30.44 -24.34 -13.36
C THR A 31 31.00 -25.61 -12.75
N GLU A 32 31.82 -26.34 -13.51
CA GLU A 32 32.58 -27.47 -12.99
C GLU A 32 33.18 -27.03 -11.66
N GLU A 33 32.71 -27.62 -10.55
CA GLU A 33 33.28 -27.30 -9.25
C GLU A 33 34.78 -27.64 -9.34
N PRO A 34 35.68 -26.69 -9.04
CA PRO A 34 37.10 -26.96 -9.22
C PRO A 34 37.48 -28.17 -8.39
N THR A 35 38.31 -29.04 -8.96
CA THR A 35 38.69 -30.29 -8.31
C THR A 35 39.34 -29.98 -6.96
N PRO A 36 39.19 -30.84 -5.93
CA PRO A 36 39.82 -30.61 -4.63
C PRO A 36 41.33 -30.36 -4.72
N GLU A 37 42.00 -30.96 -5.71
CA GLU A 37 43.41 -30.75 -6.03
C GLU A 37 43.70 -29.30 -6.50
N GLU A 38 42.85 -28.73 -7.36
CA GLU A 38 42.98 -27.35 -7.83
C GLU A 38 42.68 -26.32 -6.72
N LYS A 39 41.76 -26.62 -5.80
CA LYS A 39 41.38 -25.71 -4.71
C LYS A 39 42.37 -25.67 -3.54
N PHE A 40 42.97 -26.81 -3.19
CA PHE A 40 43.74 -26.95 -1.94
C PHE A 40 45.24 -27.14 -2.14
N SER A 41 45.73 -27.32 -3.37
CA SER A 41 47.18 -27.47 -3.66
C SER A 41 48.03 -26.28 -3.22
N GLU A 42 47.49 -25.05 -3.29
CA GLU A 42 48.18 -23.82 -2.88
C GLU A 42 48.04 -23.51 -1.39
N ASN A 43 47.31 -24.33 -0.62
CA ASN A 43 47.07 -24.04 0.78
C ASN A 43 48.37 -24.18 1.62
N PRO A 44 48.72 -23.19 2.47
CA PRO A 44 49.96 -23.22 3.26
C PRO A 44 50.05 -24.44 4.18
N GLU A 45 48.94 -24.97 4.69
CA GLU A 45 48.92 -26.17 5.52
C GLU A 45 49.34 -27.40 4.70
N VAL A 46 48.77 -27.56 3.50
CA VAL A 46 49.08 -28.65 2.55
C VAL A 46 50.55 -28.59 2.11
N ILE A 47 51.05 -27.41 1.74
CA ILE A 47 52.45 -27.22 1.32
C ILE A 47 53.42 -27.54 2.47
N SER A 48 53.07 -27.16 3.71
CA SER A 48 53.90 -27.43 4.88
C SER A 48 53.94 -28.93 5.21
N LEU A 49 52.83 -29.64 5.00
CA LEU A 49 52.74 -31.07 5.22
C LEU A 49 53.52 -31.83 4.14
N GLN A 50 53.41 -31.46 2.87
CA GLN A 50 54.20 -32.08 1.79
C GLN A 50 55.72 -31.99 2.05
N LYS A 51 56.21 -30.88 2.62
CA LYS A 51 57.62 -30.74 3.02
C LYS A 51 57.99 -31.61 4.22
N LYS A 52 57.07 -31.79 5.17
CA LYS A 52 57.28 -32.59 6.38
C LYS A 52 57.13 -34.09 6.14
N LEU A 53 56.27 -34.50 5.20
CA LEU A 53 55.98 -35.89 4.83
C LEU A 53 57.28 -36.70 4.70
N ALA A 54 58.26 -36.20 3.93
CA ALA A 54 59.56 -36.84 3.70
C ALA A 54 60.38 -37.16 4.98
N THR A 55 60.10 -36.50 6.10
CA THR A 55 60.84 -36.62 7.37
C THR A 55 60.06 -37.31 8.50
N MET A 56 58.75 -37.53 8.35
CA MET A 56 57.90 -38.04 9.43
C MET A 56 58.05 -39.54 9.67
N SER A 57 57.99 -39.95 10.94
CA SER A 57 58.01 -41.37 11.33
C SER A 57 56.67 -42.08 11.06
N LYS A 58 56.68 -43.42 10.99
CA LYS A 58 55.48 -44.21 10.70
C LYS A 58 54.39 -44.08 11.78
N THR A 59 54.79 -43.79 13.03
CA THR A 59 53.88 -43.54 14.15
C THR A 59 53.27 -42.14 14.04
N GLU A 60 54.08 -41.11 13.75
CA GLU A 60 53.59 -39.74 13.55
C GLU A 60 52.59 -39.63 12.39
N LEU A 61 52.80 -40.34 11.28
CA LEU A 61 51.85 -40.40 10.17
C LEU A 61 50.52 -41.08 10.53
N LYS A 62 50.52 -41.99 11.51
CA LYS A 62 49.29 -42.64 11.98
C LYS A 62 48.57 -41.73 12.96
N ASP A 63 49.29 -41.15 13.90
CA ASP A 63 48.75 -40.29 14.94
C ASP A 63 48.11 -39.03 14.31
N THR A 64 48.78 -38.40 13.34
CA THR A 64 48.23 -37.26 12.57
C THR A 64 46.98 -37.61 11.77
N THR A 65 46.89 -38.82 11.19
CA THR A 65 45.64 -39.24 10.52
C THR A 65 44.50 -39.55 11.50
N ILE A 66 44.81 -39.97 12.72
CA ILE A 66 43.80 -40.19 13.76
C ILE A 66 43.28 -38.85 14.26
N THR A 67 44.16 -37.90 14.57
CA THR A 67 43.77 -36.56 15.01
C THR A 67 42.95 -35.81 13.95
N LEU A 68 43.32 -35.89 12.67
CA LEU A 68 42.55 -35.27 11.59
C LEU A 68 41.16 -35.91 11.41
N ARG A 69 41.02 -37.22 11.65
CA ARG A 69 39.71 -37.90 11.62
C ARG A 69 38.84 -37.52 12.82
N GLU A 70 39.45 -37.34 13.99
CA GLU A 70 38.77 -36.82 15.18
C GLU A 70 38.29 -35.37 14.93
N GLU A 71 39.14 -34.51 14.37
CA GLU A 71 38.77 -33.15 13.97
C GLU A 71 37.63 -33.12 12.93
N ILE A 72 37.65 -34.03 11.94
CA ILE A 72 36.53 -34.17 10.98
C ILE A 72 35.24 -34.61 11.68
N SER A 73 35.33 -35.54 12.63
CA SER A 73 34.17 -35.99 13.41
C SER A 73 33.59 -34.87 14.27
N ASP A 74 34.46 -34.11 14.94
CA ASP A 74 34.06 -32.99 15.80
C ASP A 74 33.46 -31.86 14.96
N THR A 75 34.09 -31.49 13.85
CA THR A 75 33.55 -30.48 12.90
C THR A 75 32.24 -30.95 12.25
N ALA A 76 32.07 -32.23 11.94
CA ALA A 76 30.79 -32.76 11.48
C ALA A 76 29.70 -32.65 12.55
N SER A 77 30.04 -32.87 13.82
CA SER A 77 29.12 -32.72 14.95
C SER A 77 28.70 -31.26 15.14
N THR A 78 29.64 -30.30 15.02
CA THR A 78 29.34 -28.86 15.12
C THR A 78 28.52 -28.37 13.94
N ILE A 79 28.77 -28.86 12.72
CA ILE A 79 27.91 -28.60 11.54
C ILE A 79 26.48 -29.08 11.82
N LYS A 80 26.29 -30.26 12.41
CA LYS A 80 24.95 -30.77 12.74
C LYS A 80 24.24 -29.84 13.73
N GLN A 81 24.92 -29.34 14.75
CA GLN A 81 24.36 -28.37 15.69
C GLN A 81 24.04 -27.02 15.02
N LEU A 82 24.91 -26.52 14.16
CA LEU A 82 24.69 -25.27 13.42
C LEU A 82 23.55 -25.40 12.41
N LYS A 83 23.37 -26.57 11.77
CA LYS A 83 22.21 -26.86 10.91
C LYS A 83 20.91 -26.76 11.68
N ASN A 84 20.86 -27.29 12.90
CA ASN A 84 19.68 -27.17 13.76
C ASN A 84 19.40 -25.70 14.13
N LYS A 85 20.43 -24.93 14.50
CA LYS A 85 20.28 -23.49 14.79
C LYS A 85 19.83 -22.69 13.56
N ARG A 86 20.36 -23.00 12.36
CA ARG A 86 19.93 -22.41 11.10
C ARG A 86 18.46 -22.73 10.81
N ALA A 87 18.05 -23.98 11.03
CA ALA A 87 16.66 -24.39 10.85
C ALA A 87 15.73 -23.66 11.83
N GLU A 88 16.16 -23.45 13.07
CA GLU A 88 15.43 -22.67 14.07
C GLU A 88 15.27 -21.21 13.66
N HIS A 89 16.37 -20.52 13.28
CA HIS A 89 16.30 -19.14 12.79
C HIS A 89 15.46 -19.01 11.50
N ASN A 90 15.53 -19.98 10.59
CA ASN A 90 14.67 -20.03 9.41
C ASN A 90 13.20 -20.24 9.76
N SER A 91 12.91 -21.05 10.76
CA SER A 91 11.54 -21.24 11.27
C SER A 91 11.01 -19.93 11.87
N GLN A 92 11.82 -19.24 12.68
CA GLN A 92 11.50 -17.92 13.23
C GLN A 92 11.28 -16.88 12.12
N ALA A 93 12.15 -16.83 11.10
CA ALA A 93 11.99 -15.93 9.96
C ALA A 93 10.70 -16.23 9.17
N ARG A 94 10.36 -17.52 8.95
CA ARG A 94 9.09 -17.92 8.33
C ARG A 94 7.89 -17.50 9.18
N HIS A 95 7.98 -17.67 10.50
CA HIS A 95 6.93 -17.26 11.42
C HIS A 95 6.71 -15.74 11.38
N TYR A 96 7.77 -14.94 11.50
CA TYR A 96 7.67 -13.48 11.40
C TYR A 96 7.18 -13.03 10.01
N ARG A 97 7.58 -13.70 8.94
CA ARG A 97 7.05 -13.43 7.58
C ARG A 97 5.56 -13.70 7.49
N GLN A 98 5.09 -14.82 8.05
CA GLN A 98 3.67 -15.17 8.05
C GLN A 98 2.86 -14.20 8.91
N MET A 99 3.35 -13.87 10.11
CA MET A 99 2.71 -12.86 10.97
C MET A 99 2.64 -11.50 10.29
N ARG A 100 3.74 -11.07 9.64
CA ARG A 100 3.78 -9.85 8.85
C ARG A 100 2.75 -9.90 7.74
N ASN A 101 2.74 -10.96 6.92
CA ASN A 101 1.76 -11.08 5.84
C ASN A 101 0.32 -11.05 6.36
N ASN A 102 0.00 -11.79 7.41
CA ASN A 102 -1.34 -11.75 8.02
C ASN A 102 -1.72 -10.36 8.53
N ILE A 103 -0.79 -9.61 9.10
CA ILE A 103 -1.03 -8.25 9.59
C ILE A 103 -1.13 -7.28 8.42
N THR A 104 -0.28 -7.43 7.41
CA THR A 104 -0.34 -6.66 6.17
C THR A 104 -1.68 -6.89 5.47
N ASP A 105 -2.12 -8.13 5.28
CA ASP A 105 -3.39 -8.47 4.63
C ASP A 105 -4.59 -7.94 5.41
N LYS A 106 -4.61 -8.12 6.75
CA LYS A 106 -5.66 -7.55 7.60
C LYS A 106 -5.67 -6.03 7.55
N ARG A 107 -4.49 -5.40 7.58
CA ARG A 107 -4.37 -3.95 7.44
C ARG A 107 -4.79 -3.48 6.07
N PHE A 108 -4.43 -4.17 4.99
CA PHE A 108 -4.87 -3.83 3.65
C PHE A 108 -6.39 -3.91 3.54
N GLY A 109 -7.02 -4.95 4.10
CA GLY A 109 -8.48 -5.04 4.20
C GLY A 109 -9.07 -3.85 4.96
N SER A 110 -8.60 -3.57 6.18
CA SER A 110 -9.09 -2.43 6.96
C SER A 110 -8.79 -1.07 6.31
N ILE A 111 -7.66 -0.92 5.63
CA ILE A 111 -7.28 0.30 4.88
C ILE A 111 -8.22 0.49 3.69
N GLN A 112 -8.58 -0.59 3.00
CA GLN A 112 -9.51 -0.54 1.89
C GLN A 112 -10.92 -0.21 2.37
N GLU A 113 -11.40 -0.88 3.42
CA GLU A 113 -12.70 -0.58 4.05
C GLU A 113 -12.77 0.88 4.52
N LEU A 114 -11.75 1.39 5.22
CA LEU A 114 -11.69 2.78 5.66
C LEU A 114 -11.61 3.77 4.49
N ARG A 115 -10.94 3.41 3.39
CA ARG A 115 -10.91 4.24 2.18
C ARG A 115 -12.27 4.29 1.49
N GLU A 116 -12.96 3.16 1.40
CA GLU A 116 -14.30 3.07 0.82
C GLU A 116 -15.28 3.89 1.67
N GLU A 117 -15.22 3.78 3.00
CA GLU A 117 -16.03 4.57 3.93
C GLU A 117 -15.72 6.07 3.83
N ALA A 118 -14.43 6.45 3.76
CA ALA A 118 -14.03 7.85 3.59
C ALA A 118 -14.43 8.42 2.22
N ALA A 119 -14.40 7.59 1.16
CA ALA A 119 -14.88 7.98 -0.16
C ALA A 119 -16.40 8.18 -0.16
N HIS A 120 -17.14 7.30 0.51
CA HIS A 120 -18.59 7.42 0.67
C HIS A 120 -18.98 8.69 1.46
N GLU A 121 -18.31 8.97 2.59
CA GLU A 121 -18.52 10.21 3.35
C GLU A 121 -18.19 11.47 2.53
N LYS A 122 -17.18 11.39 1.64
CA LYS A 122 -16.86 12.47 0.70
C LYS A 122 -17.98 12.66 -0.33
N GLU A 123 -18.50 11.59 -0.91
CA GLU A 123 -19.61 11.65 -1.88
C GLU A 123 -20.87 12.25 -1.26
N LEU A 124 -21.21 11.86 -0.03
CA LEU A 124 -22.34 12.45 0.70
C LEU A 124 -22.14 13.93 0.95
N ARG A 125 -20.95 14.34 1.40
CA ARG A 125 -20.60 15.75 1.58
C ARG A 125 -20.73 16.54 0.26
N ASP A 126 -20.22 15.98 -0.83
CA ASP A 126 -20.23 16.63 -2.13
C ASP A 126 -21.68 16.74 -2.67
N HIS A 127 -22.53 15.74 -2.41
CA HIS A 127 -23.96 15.79 -2.68
C HIS A 127 -24.67 16.88 -1.87
N CYS A 128 -24.43 16.96 -0.56
CA CYS A 128 -24.97 18.03 0.29
C CYS A 128 -24.54 19.41 -0.23
N ASN A 129 -23.27 19.57 -0.62
CA ASN A 129 -22.76 20.83 -1.18
C ASN A 129 -23.45 21.21 -2.50
N GLU A 130 -23.72 20.25 -3.37
CA GLU A 130 -24.47 20.49 -4.60
C GLU A 130 -25.91 20.96 -4.30
N GLN A 131 -26.60 20.32 -3.33
CA GLN A 131 -27.92 20.74 -2.89
C GLN A 131 -27.92 22.12 -2.25
N ILE A 132 -26.92 22.41 -1.41
CA ILE A 132 -26.72 23.74 -0.80
C ILE A 132 -26.56 24.80 -1.89
N GLN A 133 -25.81 24.52 -2.96
CA GLN A 133 -25.62 25.47 -4.05
C GLN A 133 -26.95 25.77 -4.76
N LYS A 134 -27.72 24.74 -5.12
CA LYS A 134 -29.05 24.91 -5.74
C LYS A 134 -30.00 25.71 -4.86
N LEU A 135 -30.01 25.44 -3.56
CA LEU A 135 -30.85 26.18 -2.61
C LEU A 135 -30.36 27.62 -2.39
N LYS A 136 -29.05 27.87 -2.41
CA LYS A 136 -28.51 29.24 -2.37
C LYS A 136 -28.94 30.05 -3.59
N ASP A 137 -28.86 29.46 -4.79
CA ASP A 137 -29.31 30.11 -6.01
C ASP A 137 -30.81 30.44 -5.93
N ARG A 138 -31.63 29.49 -5.46
CA ARG A 138 -33.07 29.70 -5.23
C ARG A 138 -33.34 30.78 -4.17
N ARG A 139 -32.60 30.78 -3.08
CA ARG A 139 -32.70 31.80 -2.02
C ARG A 139 -32.37 33.18 -2.56
N ASP A 140 -31.35 33.28 -3.41
CA ASP A 140 -30.91 34.54 -4.00
C ASP A 140 -31.93 35.06 -5.04
N GLU A 141 -32.58 34.17 -5.79
CA GLU A 141 -33.76 34.51 -6.62
C GLU A 141 -34.92 35.05 -5.78
N LEU A 142 -35.31 34.34 -4.71
CA LEU A 142 -36.36 34.79 -3.80
C LEU A 142 -36.02 36.15 -3.19
N ASN A 143 -34.76 36.38 -2.82
CA ASN A 143 -34.30 37.67 -2.32
C ASN A 143 -34.41 38.82 -3.33
N LYS A 144 -34.32 38.54 -4.64
CA LYS A 144 -34.57 39.53 -5.68
C LYS A 144 -36.07 39.81 -5.80
N LEU A 145 -36.89 38.75 -5.86
CA LEU A 145 -38.35 38.86 -5.93
C LEU A 145 -38.94 39.60 -4.72
N ILE A 146 -38.42 39.35 -3.52
CA ILE A 146 -38.82 40.05 -2.29
C ILE A 146 -38.50 41.55 -2.42
N ARG A 147 -37.31 41.91 -2.92
CA ARG A 147 -36.92 43.31 -3.13
C ARG A 147 -37.81 44.01 -4.16
N GLU A 148 -38.11 43.33 -5.26
CA GLU A 148 -39.03 43.83 -6.30
C GLU A 148 -40.45 44.01 -5.73
N ALA A 149 -40.97 43.03 -5.00
CA ALA A 149 -42.30 43.10 -4.39
C ALA A 149 -42.41 44.24 -3.37
N TRP A 150 -41.42 44.42 -2.50
CA TRP A 150 -41.38 45.56 -1.58
C TRP A 150 -41.18 46.91 -2.28
N GLY A 151 -40.49 46.93 -3.42
CA GLY A 151 -40.39 48.10 -4.29
C GLY A 151 -41.76 48.53 -4.82
N VAL A 152 -42.54 47.58 -5.37
CA VAL A 152 -43.91 47.83 -5.84
C VAL A 152 -44.83 48.29 -4.71
N VAL A 153 -44.73 47.68 -3.52
CA VAL A 153 -45.50 48.11 -2.34
C VAL A 153 -45.15 49.56 -1.95
N LYS A 154 -43.89 49.96 -2.09
CA LYS A 154 -43.46 51.31 -1.78
C LYS A 154 -44.04 52.32 -2.78
N GLU A 155 -43.96 52.04 -4.08
CA GLU A 155 -44.54 52.88 -5.14
C GLU A 155 -46.05 53.02 -4.96
N LEU A 156 -46.78 51.91 -4.80
CA LEU A 156 -48.22 51.93 -4.55
C LEU A 156 -48.60 52.73 -3.29
N ARG A 157 -47.77 52.67 -2.24
CA ARG A 157 -47.99 53.47 -1.03
C ARG A 157 -47.77 54.96 -1.26
N GLU A 158 -46.73 55.34 -1.99
CA GLU A 158 -46.48 56.73 -2.37
C GLU A 158 -47.68 57.27 -3.18
N ASP A 159 -48.10 56.56 -4.23
CA ASP A 159 -49.27 56.91 -5.04
C ASP A 159 -50.56 57.01 -4.20
N TYR A 160 -50.74 56.09 -3.24
CA TYR A 160 -51.90 56.12 -2.33
C TYR A 160 -51.90 57.33 -1.41
N TYR A 161 -50.76 57.71 -0.84
CA TYR A 161 -50.67 58.89 0.03
C TYR A 161 -50.86 60.19 -0.76
N ASP A 162 -50.28 60.29 -1.97
CA ASP A 162 -50.47 61.45 -2.84
C ASP A 162 -51.96 61.64 -3.20
N LEU A 163 -52.65 60.55 -3.57
CA LEU A 163 -54.08 60.57 -3.87
C LEU A 163 -54.93 60.87 -2.62
N LYS A 164 -54.51 60.39 -1.44
CA LYS A 164 -55.20 60.65 -0.17
C LYS A 164 -55.16 62.12 0.20
N ASP A 165 -53.99 62.75 0.03
CA ASP A 165 -53.78 64.16 0.33
C ASP A 165 -54.59 65.05 -0.63
N GLU A 166 -54.81 64.61 -1.88
CA GLU A 166 -55.66 65.31 -2.86
C GLU A 166 -57.17 65.25 -2.50
N VAL A 167 -57.66 64.13 -1.95
CA VAL A 167 -59.09 63.96 -1.61
C VAL A 167 -59.48 64.73 -0.35
N GLY A 168 -58.68 64.67 0.72
CA GLY A 168 -58.83 65.49 1.93
C GLY A 168 -60.16 65.38 2.72
N MET A 169 -61.09 64.51 2.31
CA MET A 169 -62.44 64.35 2.87
C MET A 169 -62.80 62.87 3.03
N VAL A 170 -63.68 62.56 3.99
CA VAL A 170 -64.14 61.19 4.24
C VAL A 170 -65.16 60.76 3.17
N PRO A 171 -65.06 59.56 2.58
CA PRO A 171 -65.96 59.13 1.49
C PRO A 171 -67.46 59.17 1.81
N GLU A 172 -67.84 58.89 3.06
CA GLU A 172 -69.23 58.94 3.54
C GLU A 172 -69.76 60.38 3.66
N GLU A 173 -68.90 61.34 3.98
CA GLU A 173 -69.26 62.76 4.03
C GLU A 173 -69.48 63.30 2.61
N ILE A 174 -68.63 62.92 1.65
CA ILE A 174 -68.75 63.31 0.24
C ILE A 174 -70.09 62.81 -0.34
N THR A 175 -70.44 61.54 -0.09
CA THR A 175 -71.68 60.95 -0.61
C THR A 175 -72.95 61.52 0.03
N GLN A 176 -72.90 61.91 1.32
CA GLN A 176 -74.00 62.63 1.98
C GLN A 176 -74.14 64.07 1.44
N GLU A 177 -73.03 64.79 1.27
CA GLU A 177 -73.05 66.16 0.74
C GLU A 177 -73.58 66.21 -0.70
N ILE A 178 -73.21 65.24 -1.55
CA ILE A 178 -73.78 65.10 -2.91
C ILE A 178 -75.30 64.90 -2.83
N ARG A 179 -75.78 63.96 -2.00
CA ARG A 179 -77.22 63.68 -1.87
C ARG A 179 -77.99 64.90 -1.39
N ASP A 180 -77.47 65.62 -0.41
CA ASP A 180 -78.11 66.81 0.14
C ASP A 180 -78.18 67.95 -0.87
N LEU A 181 -77.12 68.14 -1.68
CA LEU A 181 -77.08 69.15 -2.74
C LEU A 181 -78.00 68.77 -3.91
N GLU A 182 -78.00 67.51 -4.35
CA GLU A 182 -78.91 67.01 -5.40
C GLU A 182 -80.38 67.11 -4.97
N TRP A 183 -80.67 66.79 -3.69
CA TRP A 183 -82.01 66.94 -3.14
C TRP A 183 -82.46 68.42 -3.15
N LYS A 184 -81.58 69.34 -2.74
CA LYS A 184 -81.84 70.79 -2.81
C LYS A 184 -82.08 71.26 -4.25
N GLN A 185 -81.30 70.76 -5.20
CA GLN A 185 -81.49 71.08 -6.63
C GLN A 185 -82.85 70.61 -7.16
N GLN A 186 -83.33 69.45 -6.72
CA GLN A 186 -84.61 68.88 -7.16
C GLN A 186 -85.84 69.48 -6.48
N THR A 187 -85.73 69.90 -5.22
CA THR A 187 -86.90 70.29 -4.39
C THR A 187 -87.10 71.79 -4.24
N THR A 188 -86.11 72.62 -4.58
CA THR A 188 -86.16 74.08 -4.39
C THR A 188 -86.05 74.79 -5.74
N PRO A 189 -86.91 75.79 -6.04
CA PRO A 189 -86.72 76.63 -7.22
C PRO A 189 -85.57 77.63 -6.98
N ILE A 190 -84.42 77.37 -7.59
CA ILE A 190 -83.15 78.11 -7.43
C ILE A 190 -82.94 79.03 -8.65
N PRO A 191 -82.43 80.27 -8.49
CA PRO A 191 -82.06 81.12 -9.61
C PRO A 191 -80.91 80.52 -10.45
N PRO A 192 -80.84 80.81 -11.76
CA PRO A 192 -79.91 80.12 -12.68
C PRO A 192 -78.42 80.32 -12.35
N GLU A 193 -78.03 81.39 -11.67
CA GLU A 193 -76.64 81.59 -11.20
C GLU A 193 -76.27 80.66 -10.04
N GLU A 194 -77.14 80.54 -9.03
CA GLU A 194 -76.93 79.64 -7.88
C GLU A 194 -77.00 78.17 -8.30
N ASP A 195 -77.84 77.82 -9.29
CA ASP A 195 -77.91 76.46 -9.86
C ASP A 195 -76.61 76.08 -10.59
N ALA A 196 -75.96 77.04 -11.27
CA ALA A 196 -74.66 76.82 -11.90
C ALA A 196 -73.53 76.63 -10.88
N GLU A 197 -73.56 77.35 -9.75
CA GLU A 197 -72.63 77.15 -8.63
C GLU A 197 -72.85 75.79 -7.93
N LEU A 198 -74.11 75.41 -7.71
CA LEU A 198 -74.48 74.12 -7.14
C LEU A 198 -73.99 72.97 -8.02
N THR A 199 -74.18 73.08 -9.34
CA THR A 199 -73.74 72.09 -10.32
C THR A 199 -72.22 71.95 -10.35
N LYS A 200 -71.47 73.07 -10.27
CA LYS A 200 -70.00 73.03 -10.13
C LYS A 200 -69.57 72.32 -8.86
N ARG A 201 -70.23 72.62 -7.73
CA ARG A 201 -69.92 71.99 -6.45
C ARG A 201 -70.22 70.50 -6.45
N ILE A 202 -71.33 70.08 -7.05
CA ILE A 202 -71.67 68.67 -7.24
C ILE A 202 -70.62 67.97 -8.12
N ALA A 203 -70.16 68.61 -9.20
CA ALA A 203 -69.10 68.06 -10.06
C ALA A 203 -67.77 67.87 -9.31
N GLU A 204 -67.34 68.85 -8.50
CA GLU A 204 -66.15 68.73 -7.64
C GLU A 204 -66.28 67.57 -6.64
N LEU A 205 -67.46 67.40 -6.04
CA LEU A 205 -67.73 66.31 -5.10
C LEU A 205 -67.73 64.94 -5.81
N TYR A 206 -68.24 64.85 -7.03
CA TYR A 206 -68.15 63.64 -7.85
C TYR A 206 -66.70 63.27 -8.21
N GLU A 207 -65.85 64.25 -8.55
CA GLU A 207 -64.41 64.02 -8.75
C GLU A 207 -63.74 63.49 -7.48
N LYS A 208 -64.04 64.09 -6.33
CA LYS A 208 -63.53 63.60 -5.02
C LYS A 208 -64.06 62.21 -4.67
N ALA A 209 -65.31 61.90 -4.98
CA ALA A 209 -65.89 60.58 -4.76
C ALA A 209 -65.22 59.51 -5.66
N TYR A 210 -64.90 59.86 -6.91
CA TYR A 210 -64.16 58.98 -7.81
C TYR A 210 -62.74 58.73 -7.31
N ALA A 211 -62.03 59.78 -6.89
CA ALA A 211 -60.70 59.66 -6.29
C ALA A 211 -60.75 58.80 -5.01
N ALA A 212 -61.74 58.99 -4.13
CA ALA A 212 -61.97 58.15 -2.95
C ALA A 212 -62.21 56.66 -3.28
N HIS A 213 -62.95 56.37 -4.37
CA HIS A 213 -63.12 54.99 -4.84
C HIS A 213 -61.80 54.40 -5.36
N SER A 214 -61.02 55.19 -6.11
CA SER A 214 -59.68 54.80 -6.58
C SER A 214 -58.73 54.53 -5.43
N LEU A 215 -58.79 55.30 -4.33
CA LEU A 215 -58.06 55.05 -3.08
C LEU A 215 -58.38 53.68 -2.48
N GLY A 216 -59.66 53.28 -2.48
CA GLY A 216 -60.07 51.95 -2.00
C GLY A 216 -59.44 50.82 -2.82
N VAL A 217 -59.49 50.93 -4.16
CA VAL A 217 -58.88 49.95 -5.06
C VAL A 217 -57.36 49.90 -4.87
N SER A 218 -56.69 51.05 -4.73
CA SER A 218 -55.25 51.11 -4.44
C SER A 218 -54.91 50.50 -3.09
N SER A 219 -55.76 50.65 -2.08
CA SER A 219 -55.57 50.00 -0.77
C SER A 219 -55.60 48.48 -0.87
N ASP A 220 -56.58 47.92 -1.60
CA ASP A 220 -56.68 46.47 -1.82
C ASP A 220 -55.46 45.95 -2.58
N GLN A 221 -54.99 46.69 -3.60
CA GLN A 221 -53.78 46.36 -4.36
C GLN A 221 -52.50 46.39 -3.51
N ILE A 222 -52.40 47.32 -2.56
CA ILE A 222 -51.31 47.36 -1.57
C ILE A 222 -51.37 46.13 -0.68
N GLU A 223 -52.55 45.78 -0.17
CA GLU A 223 -52.72 44.63 0.72
C GLU A 223 -52.33 43.32 0.02
N ASP A 224 -52.81 43.11 -1.20
CA ASP A 224 -52.45 41.96 -2.05
C ASP A 224 -50.93 41.88 -2.30
N SER A 225 -50.30 43.03 -2.58
CA SER A 225 -48.86 43.10 -2.85
C SER A 225 -48.03 42.84 -1.59
N VAL A 226 -48.49 43.32 -0.43
CA VAL A 226 -47.89 43.03 0.88
C VAL A 226 -48.04 41.55 1.20
N GLU A 227 -49.19 40.92 0.93
CA GLU A 227 -49.37 39.50 1.17
C GLU A 227 -48.44 38.65 0.29
N LYS A 228 -48.30 39.00 -0.99
CA LYS A 228 -47.34 38.35 -1.89
C LYS A 228 -45.90 38.48 -1.39
N ALA A 229 -45.49 39.68 -0.96
CA ALA A 229 -44.15 39.91 -0.41
C ALA A 229 -43.91 39.08 0.87
N LYS A 230 -44.91 38.97 1.75
CA LYS A 230 -44.84 38.13 2.95
C LYS A 230 -44.72 36.65 2.63
N ARG A 231 -45.48 36.13 1.65
CA ARG A 231 -45.38 34.73 1.20
C ARG A 231 -43.99 34.42 0.65
N LEU A 232 -43.44 35.29 -0.19
CA LEU A 232 -42.07 35.15 -0.69
C LEU A 232 -41.03 35.17 0.44
N SER A 233 -41.24 36.01 1.46
CA SER A 233 -40.36 36.05 2.63
C SER A 233 -40.41 34.74 3.44
N GLN A 234 -41.59 34.15 3.60
CA GLN A 234 -41.74 32.84 4.25
C GLN A 234 -41.03 31.73 3.46
N GLU A 235 -41.20 31.70 2.13
CA GLU A 235 -40.48 30.74 1.28
C GLU A 235 -38.95 30.92 1.37
N HIS A 236 -38.48 32.16 1.46
CA HIS A 236 -37.06 32.47 1.64
C HIS A 236 -36.52 31.95 2.97
N ASP A 237 -37.25 32.17 4.06
CA ASP A 237 -36.88 31.69 5.40
C ASP A 237 -36.83 30.15 5.43
N GLU A 238 -37.81 29.47 4.81
CA GLU A 238 -37.81 28.01 4.68
C GLU A 238 -36.62 27.47 3.90
N VAL A 239 -36.24 28.13 2.79
CA VAL A 239 -35.06 27.76 2.01
C VAL A 239 -33.79 28.04 2.83
N HIS A 240 -33.75 29.13 3.59
CA HIS A 240 -32.62 29.47 4.45
C HIS A 240 -32.38 28.40 5.52
N GLU A 241 -33.44 27.97 6.22
CA GLU A 241 -33.38 26.90 7.20
C GLU A 241 -32.88 25.58 6.60
N LYS A 242 -33.37 25.22 5.40
CA LYS A 242 -32.88 24.02 4.67
C LYS A 242 -31.38 24.11 4.33
N VAL A 243 -30.90 25.30 3.95
CA VAL A 243 -29.47 25.53 3.68
C VAL A 243 -28.64 25.36 4.96
N LEU A 244 -29.12 25.85 6.10
CA LEU A 244 -28.43 25.69 7.39
C LEU A 244 -28.36 24.22 7.80
N ALA A 245 -29.48 23.49 7.71
CA ALA A 245 -29.54 22.08 8.04
C ALA A 245 -28.59 21.23 7.17
N LEU A 246 -28.60 21.43 5.84
CA LEU A 246 -27.67 20.73 4.94
C LEU A 246 -26.21 21.13 5.16
N ALA A 247 -25.96 22.39 5.54
CA ALA A 247 -24.61 22.85 5.85
C ALA A 247 -24.06 22.17 7.12
N GLU A 248 -24.89 21.98 8.13
CA GLU A 248 -24.54 21.22 9.33
C GLU A 248 -24.27 19.75 8.99
N GLU A 249 -25.14 19.11 8.21
CA GLU A 249 -24.96 17.73 7.73
C GLU A 249 -23.65 17.57 6.93
N SER A 250 -23.37 18.48 5.99
CA SER A 250 -22.12 18.51 5.21
C SER A 250 -20.89 18.64 6.11
N GLN A 251 -20.96 19.47 7.16
CA GLN A 251 -19.88 19.61 8.14
C GLN A 251 -19.69 18.33 8.96
N GLU A 252 -20.75 17.62 9.34
CA GLU A 252 -20.65 16.33 10.02
C GLU A 252 -19.98 15.27 9.14
N HIS A 253 -20.38 15.16 7.88
CA HIS A 253 -19.74 14.27 6.91
C HIS A 253 -18.26 14.62 6.73
N HIS A 254 -17.93 15.91 6.66
CA HIS A 254 -16.54 16.35 6.58
C HIS A 254 -15.71 15.95 7.81
N LYS A 255 -16.24 16.12 9.02
CA LYS A 255 -15.58 15.70 10.27
C LYS A 255 -15.38 14.19 10.33
N ARG A 256 -16.40 13.41 9.96
CA ARG A 256 -16.32 11.95 9.88
C ARG A 256 -15.24 11.51 8.89
N MET A 257 -15.24 12.10 7.69
CA MET A 257 -14.23 11.86 6.67
C MET A 257 -12.81 12.15 7.17
N ILE A 258 -12.57 13.27 7.86
CA ILE A 258 -11.25 13.59 8.44
C ILE A 258 -10.83 12.53 9.46
N ALA A 259 -11.73 12.15 10.38
CA ALA A 259 -11.42 11.14 11.39
C ALA A 259 -11.08 9.77 10.79
N LEU A 260 -11.67 9.42 9.64
CA LEU A 260 -11.31 8.20 8.90
C LEU A 260 -9.92 8.29 8.28
N TYR A 261 -9.55 9.43 7.70
CA TYR A 261 -8.19 9.65 7.17
C TYR A 261 -7.13 9.63 8.27
N GLU A 262 -7.39 10.22 9.43
CA GLU A 262 -6.48 10.16 10.58
C GLU A 262 -6.23 8.71 11.03
N LYS A 263 -7.28 7.89 11.12
CA LYS A 263 -7.15 6.45 11.41
C LYS A 263 -6.36 5.70 10.34
N LEU A 264 -6.51 6.10 9.07
CA LEU A 264 -5.76 5.52 7.95
C LEU A 264 -4.26 5.77 8.10
N ASP A 265 -3.89 7.00 8.46
CA ASP A 265 -2.51 7.43 8.67
C ASP A 265 -1.88 6.69 9.87
N GLU A 266 -2.63 6.50 10.96
CA GLU A 266 -2.17 5.70 12.11
C GLU A 266 -1.86 4.25 11.71
N LEU A 267 -2.71 3.61 10.89
CA LEU A 267 -2.52 2.23 10.44
C LEU A 267 -1.27 2.04 9.54
N HIS A 268 -0.87 3.08 8.80
CA HIS A 268 0.35 3.05 7.99
C HIS A 268 1.63 2.98 8.85
N SER A 269 1.62 3.54 10.07
CA SER A 269 2.82 3.65 10.91
C SER A 269 3.25 2.33 11.59
N GLY A 270 2.31 1.42 11.90
CA GLY A 270 2.61 0.29 12.81
C GLY A 270 3.33 -0.92 12.18
N GLY A 271 3.81 -0.83 10.94
CA GLY A 271 4.19 -2.00 10.12
C GLY A 271 5.67 -2.41 10.19
N SER A 272 6.54 -1.50 10.64
CA SER A 272 7.99 -1.66 10.54
C SER A 272 8.56 -2.71 11.49
N ASP A 273 7.99 -2.88 12.69
CA ASP A 273 8.57 -3.71 13.75
C ASP A 273 8.68 -5.20 13.38
N LEU A 274 7.70 -5.72 12.64
CA LEU A 274 7.73 -7.13 12.21
C LEU A 274 8.65 -7.35 11.02
N HIS A 275 8.84 -6.33 10.19
CA HIS A 275 9.79 -6.40 9.09
C HIS A 275 11.23 -6.38 9.61
N GLU A 276 11.51 -5.57 10.63
CA GLU A 276 12.79 -5.53 11.34
C GLU A 276 13.13 -6.88 11.96
N LYS A 277 12.21 -7.47 12.74
CA LYS A 277 12.41 -8.81 13.33
C LYS A 277 12.61 -9.92 12.29
N TYR A 278 11.95 -9.81 11.14
CA TYR A 278 12.17 -10.73 10.02
C TYR A 278 13.58 -10.58 9.43
N LEU A 279 14.05 -9.35 9.24
CA LEU A 279 15.40 -9.05 8.74
C LEU A 279 16.47 -9.56 9.70
N GLU A 280 16.32 -9.33 10.99
CA GLU A 280 17.22 -9.84 12.04
C GLU A 280 17.33 -11.37 12.02
N ALA A 281 16.18 -12.06 12.01
CA ALA A 281 16.15 -13.53 11.98
C ALA A 281 16.79 -14.10 10.70
N ARG A 282 16.59 -13.42 9.56
CA ARG A 282 17.22 -13.80 8.28
C ARG A 282 18.73 -13.60 8.31
N GLN A 283 19.19 -12.45 8.78
CA GLN A 283 20.63 -12.16 8.92
C GLN A 283 21.31 -13.16 9.86
N ALA A 284 20.66 -13.53 10.98
CA ALA A 284 21.16 -14.56 11.89
C ALA A 284 21.27 -15.93 11.20
N ALA A 285 20.27 -16.32 10.41
CA ALA A 285 20.30 -17.57 9.64
C ALA A 285 21.42 -17.58 8.59
N ASP A 286 21.64 -16.45 7.90
CA ASP A 286 22.69 -16.30 6.88
C ASP A 286 24.09 -16.34 7.52
N ALA A 287 24.29 -15.70 8.67
CA ALA A 287 25.55 -15.77 9.41
C ALA A 287 25.88 -17.20 9.88
N VAL A 288 24.87 -17.97 10.32
CA VAL A 288 25.05 -19.40 10.64
C VAL A 288 25.33 -20.21 9.38
N HIS A 289 24.72 -19.88 8.25
CA HIS A 289 24.97 -20.56 6.98
C HIS A 289 26.41 -20.37 6.51
N GLN A 290 26.94 -19.14 6.57
CA GLN A 290 28.33 -18.84 6.22
C GLN A 290 29.30 -19.70 7.06
N ARG A 291 29.11 -19.75 8.38
CA ARG A 291 29.92 -20.61 9.26
C ARG A 291 29.85 -22.10 8.89
N ILE A 292 28.69 -22.58 8.43
CA ILE A 292 28.54 -23.97 7.98
C ILE A 292 29.37 -24.20 6.71
N VAL A 293 29.38 -23.25 5.78
CA VAL A 293 30.18 -23.34 4.54
C VAL A 293 31.67 -23.39 4.89
N ASP A 294 32.16 -22.49 5.75
CA ASP A 294 33.57 -22.47 6.19
C ASP A 294 33.99 -23.81 6.83
N LEU A 295 33.11 -24.42 7.64
CA LEU A 295 33.37 -25.72 8.26
C LEU A 295 33.37 -26.87 7.24
N TYR A 296 32.54 -26.80 6.19
CA TYR A 296 32.58 -27.77 5.09
C TYR A 296 33.88 -27.68 4.31
N GLU A 297 34.35 -26.46 4.02
CA GLU A 297 35.66 -26.25 3.39
C GLU A 297 36.78 -26.81 4.27
N ARG A 298 36.70 -26.65 5.59
CA ARG A 298 37.67 -27.24 6.53
C ARG A 298 37.65 -28.78 6.50
N ILE A 299 36.48 -29.40 6.42
CA ILE A 299 36.36 -30.86 6.29
C ILE A 299 36.99 -31.33 4.97
N GLN A 300 36.70 -30.66 3.85
CA GLN A 300 37.27 -30.99 2.55
C GLN A 300 38.80 -30.89 2.55
N LEU A 301 39.34 -29.84 3.17
CA LEU A 301 40.78 -29.68 3.34
C LEU A 301 41.39 -30.79 4.20
N ASN A 302 40.78 -31.12 5.35
CA ASN A 302 41.27 -32.19 6.21
C ASN A 302 41.19 -33.56 5.52
N GLN A 303 40.17 -33.81 4.69
CA GLN A 303 40.06 -35.02 3.86
C GLN A 303 41.19 -35.09 2.83
N PHE A 304 41.45 -33.99 2.11
CA PHE A 304 42.55 -33.91 1.15
C PHE A 304 43.92 -34.19 1.80
N ILE A 305 44.14 -33.69 3.02
CA ILE A 305 45.35 -33.98 3.79
C ILE A 305 45.44 -35.48 4.15
N ILE A 306 44.33 -36.11 4.53
CA ILE A 306 44.32 -37.55 4.83
C ILE A 306 44.67 -38.36 3.57
N ASP A 307 44.13 -37.99 2.41
CA ASP A 307 44.41 -38.67 1.14
C ASP A 307 45.91 -38.57 0.80
N LEU A 308 46.53 -37.39 0.95
CA LEU A 308 47.97 -37.21 0.78
C LEU A 308 48.80 -38.08 1.75
N LEU A 309 48.36 -38.19 3.01
CA LEU A 309 49.04 -39.01 4.02
C LEU A 309 48.90 -40.51 3.72
N ASP A 310 47.74 -40.95 3.24
CA ASP A 310 47.50 -42.34 2.89
C ASP A 310 48.21 -42.74 1.59
N ASP A 311 48.34 -41.83 0.62
CA ASP A 311 49.19 -41.98 -0.57
C ASP A 311 50.67 -42.18 -0.20
N GLU A 312 51.20 -41.38 0.73
CA GLU A 312 52.59 -41.54 1.16
C GLU A 312 52.80 -42.86 1.92
N LYS A 313 51.84 -43.24 2.78
CA LYS A 313 51.87 -44.56 3.42
C LYS A 313 51.84 -45.68 2.39
N ALA A 314 51.06 -45.56 1.32
CA ALA A 314 51.00 -46.53 0.23
C ALA A 314 52.35 -46.61 -0.52
N ARG A 315 52.96 -45.46 -0.85
CA ARG A 315 54.30 -45.38 -1.46
C ARG A 315 55.35 -46.07 -0.58
N ARG A 316 55.41 -45.76 0.71
CA ARG A 316 56.34 -46.39 1.67
C ARG A 316 56.11 -47.89 1.83
N ARG A 317 54.85 -48.36 1.76
CA ARG A 317 54.54 -49.81 1.76
C ARG A 317 55.03 -50.46 0.48
N PHE A 318 54.78 -49.85 -0.67
CA PHE A 318 55.23 -50.36 -1.97
C PHE A 318 56.76 -50.42 -2.06
N GLU A 319 57.47 -49.41 -1.59
CA GLU A 319 58.94 -49.40 -1.51
C GLU A 319 59.47 -50.53 -0.63
N LYS A 320 58.89 -50.73 0.57
CA LYS A 320 59.26 -51.85 1.45
C LYS A 320 58.99 -53.20 0.80
N ILE A 321 57.85 -53.37 0.12
CA ILE A 321 57.55 -54.59 -0.61
C ILE A 321 58.57 -54.80 -1.74
N LYS A 322 58.95 -53.74 -2.46
CA LYS A 322 59.95 -53.78 -3.53
C LYS A 322 61.35 -54.10 -3.00
N GLU A 323 61.74 -53.56 -1.84
CA GLU A 323 63.00 -53.88 -1.17
C GLU A 323 63.03 -55.33 -0.69
N LEU A 324 61.98 -55.80 -0.01
CA LEU A 324 61.86 -57.20 0.41
C LEU A 324 61.86 -58.14 -0.80
N LYS A 325 61.21 -57.77 -1.91
CA LYS A 325 61.29 -58.50 -3.19
C LYS A 325 62.73 -58.51 -3.71
N LYS A 326 63.43 -57.37 -3.75
CA LYS A 326 64.85 -57.29 -4.17
C LYS A 326 65.80 -58.09 -3.29
N GLU A 327 65.60 -58.06 -1.97
CA GLU A 327 66.42 -58.82 -1.01
C GLU A 327 66.17 -60.33 -1.13
N LYS A 328 64.92 -60.73 -1.35
CA LYS A 328 64.60 -62.14 -1.69
C LYS A 328 65.22 -62.53 -3.03
N ILE A 329 65.23 -61.65 -4.03
CA ILE A 329 65.90 -61.88 -5.32
C ILE A 329 67.43 -61.96 -5.17
N SER A 330 68.07 -61.13 -4.33
CA SER A 330 69.52 -61.20 -4.10
C SER A 330 69.91 -62.46 -3.34
N LYS A 331 69.16 -62.83 -2.28
CA LYS A 331 69.37 -64.08 -1.53
C LYS A 331 69.18 -65.32 -2.40
N THR A 332 68.23 -65.30 -3.33
CA THR A 332 68.04 -66.39 -4.29
C THR A 332 69.15 -66.43 -5.35
N LYS A 333 69.63 -65.28 -5.85
CA LYS A 333 70.83 -65.18 -6.71
C LYS A 333 72.12 -65.67 -6.03
N GLU A 334 72.31 -65.36 -4.75
CA GLU A 334 73.46 -65.85 -3.96
C GLU A 334 73.37 -67.36 -3.73
N LYS A 335 72.17 -67.90 -3.44
CA LYS A 335 71.94 -69.35 -3.35
C LYS A 335 72.17 -70.06 -4.68
N GLN A 336 71.78 -69.46 -5.81
CA GLN A 336 72.05 -69.95 -7.17
C GLN A 336 73.56 -69.97 -7.46
N SER A 337 74.26 -68.88 -7.13
CA SER A 337 75.72 -68.75 -7.34
C SER A 337 76.53 -69.70 -6.44
N SER A 338 75.99 -70.08 -5.28
CA SER A 338 76.62 -71.03 -4.35
C SER A 338 76.22 -72.50 -4.56
N GLY A 339 75.49 -72.81 -5.65
CA GLY A 339 75.17 -74.17 -6.07
C GLY A 339 74.23 -74.95 -5.12
N LYS A 340 73.51 -74.25 -4.22
CA LYS A 340 72.55 -74.88 -3.31
C LYS A 340 71.21 -75.09 -4.02
N LYS A 341 70.48 -76.16 -3.68
CA LYS A 341 69.16 -76.47 -4.27
C LYS A 341 68.19 -75.31 -3.99
N LEU A 342 67.66 -74.68 -5.04
CA LEU A 342 66.56 -73.71 -4.94
C LEU A 342 65.23 -74.42 -4.74
N THR A 343 64.32 -73.80 -3.99
CA THR A 343 62.90 -74.23 -3.94
C THR A 343 62.13 -73.68 -5.15
N LEU A 344 61.04 -74.35 -5.56
CA LEU A 344 60.22 -73.96 -6.74
C LEU A 344 59.78 -72.49 -6.69
N ASN A 345 59.34 -72.03 -5.51
CA ASN A 345 58.91 -70.65 -5.29
C ASN A 345 60.06 -69.64 -5.39
N GLU A 346 61.29 -70.03 -5.04
CA GLU A 346 62.49 -69.19 -5.15
C GLU A 346 63.01 -69.12 -6.60
N LEU A 347 62.85 -70.19 -7.38
CA LEU A 347 63.15 -70.23 -8.81
C LEU A 347 62.18 -69.34 -9.61
N ARG A 348 60.88 -69.41 -9.27
CA ARG A 348 59.81 -68.62 -9.90
C ARG A 348 60.02 -67.11 -9.69
N LEU A 349 60.40 -66.72 -8.48
CA LEU A 349 60.74 -65.34 -8.11
C LEU A 349 61.92 -64.75 -8.91
N LEU A 350 62.85 -65.60 -9.40
CA LEU A 350 64.03 -65.22 -10.18
C LEU A 350 63.72 -65.05 -11.67
N MET A 351 62.76 -65.84 -12.19
CA MET A 351 62.32 -65.83 -13.59
C MET A 351 61.37 -64.66 -13.93
N GLY A 352 60.93 -63.90 -12.92
CA GLY A 352 60.04 -62.76 -13.11
C GLY A 352 58.56 -63.12 -13.16
N GLU A 353 58.20 -64.39 -12.91
CA GLU A 353 56.81 -64.80 -12.70
C GLU A 353 56.38 -64.33 -11.30
N THR A 354 55.70 -63.19 -11.26
CA THR A 354 55.00 -62.73 -10.07
C THR A 354 53.71 -63.50 -9.88
N ASP A 355 53.27 -63.66 -8.61
CA ASP A 355 52.00 -64.28 -8.21
C ASP A 355 50.71 -63.64 -8.82
N GLU A 356 50.84 -62.72 -9.78
CA GLU A 356 49.72 -62.09 -10.51
C GLU A 356 49.08 -63.04 -11.54
N GLU A 357 49.76 -64.10 -11.98
CA GLU A 357 49.18 -65.13 -12.86
C GLU A 357 48.32 -66.17 -12.11
N MET A 358 48.27 -66.12 -10.77
CA MET A 358 47.54 -67.10 -9.96
C MET A 358 46.05 -66.76 -9.74
N GLU A 359 45.61 -65.52 -10.04
CA GLU A 359 44.18 -65.17 -9.99
C GLU A 359 43.44 -65.48 -11.30
N GLU A 360 44.13 -65.60 -12.45
CA GLU A 360 43.47 -65.96 -13.71
C GLU A 360 43.28 -67.48 -13.88
N GLU A 361 44.16 -68.33 -13.34
CA GLU A 361 44.01 -69.79 -13.46
C GLU A 361 43.18 -70.46 -12.35
N THR A 362 42.85 -69.76 -11.26
CA THR A 362 41.99 -70.30 -10.18
C THR A 362 40.55 -69.77 -10.22
N GLY A 363 40.22 -68.88 -11.18
CA GLY A 363 38.88 -68.34 -11.43
C GLY A 363 38.06 -69.09 -12.49
N GLN A 364 38.61 -70.12 -13.15
CA GLN A 364 37.89 -70.99 -14.08
C GLN A 364 37.79 -72.43 -13.52
N ASP A 365 37.22 -72.57 -12.33
CA ASP A 365 36.54 -73.80 -11.90
C ASP A 365 35.83 -73.53 -10.57
N LYS A 366 34.69 -72.84 -10.64
CA LYS A 366 33.51 -73.05 -9.78
C LYS A 366 32.29 -72.26 -10.23
#